data_AF-A0A9E5FK28-F1
#
_entry.id   AF-A0A9E5FK28-F1
#
_cell.length_a   1.000
_cell.length_b   1.000
_cell.length_c   1.000
_cell.angle_alpha   90.00
_cell.angle_beta   90.00
_cell.angle_gamma   90.00
#
_symmetry.space_group_name_H-M   'P 1'
#
loop_
_entity.id
_entity.type
_entity.pdbx_description
1 polymer ?
#
loop_
_entity_poly.entity_id
_entity_poly.type
_entity_poly.pdbx_seq_one_letter_code
_entity_poly.pdbx_strand_id
1 'polypeptide(L)'
;MNQKENIFNQHEENTDWKNRLDFYKTEIQILKNLLGEVAEKNTAEDVQKQVEHYQNQFIVQRNNIDLLAHNIQLNEDKLQKEIVSNPVAVDHRKMAYHQTEKEFIDFFETNFNEVRHDFKVFAAKWM
;
A
#
# COMPACT_ATOMS: atom_id res chain seq x y z
N MET A 1 19.94 -16.97 -3.47
CA MET A 1 19.55 -17.72 -4.70
C MET A 1 18.56 -16.83 -5.45
N ASN A 2 18.81 -16.47 -6.71
CA ASN A 2 17.83 -15.71 -7.49
C ASN A 2 16.66 -16.64 -7.86
N GLN A 3 15.58 -16.58 -7.08
CA GLN A 3 14.34 -17.27 -7.39
C GLN A 3 13.81 -16.75 -8.73
N LYS A 4 13.46 -17.67 -9.62
CA LYS A 4 12.87 -17.35 -10.92
C LYS A 4 11.43 -17.81 -10.92
N GLU A 5 10.52 -16.91 -11.27
CA GLU A 5 9.08 -17.17 -11.28
C GLU A 5 8.50 -16.90 -12.67
N ASN A 6 7.37 -17.52 -12.98
CA ASN A 6 6.68 -17.33 -14.25
C ASN A 6 6.22 -15.87 -14.42
N ILE A 7 6.37 -15.32 -15.62
CA ILE A 7 5.92 -13.95 -15.95
C ILE A 7 4.42 -13.78 -15.67
N PHE A 8 3.59 -14.77 -15.98
CA PHE A 8 2.16 -14.75 -15.72
C PHE A 8 1.85 -14.65 -14.21
N ASN A 9 2.49 -15.50 -13.40
CA ASN A 9 2.32 -15.46 -11.94
C ASN A 9 2.76 -14.12 -11.34
N GLN A 10 3.86 -13.54 -11.83
CA GLN A 10 4.33 -12.22 -11.40
C GLN A 10 3.35 -11.10 -11.80
N HIS A 11 2.74 -11.19 -12.98
CA HIS A 11 1.71 -10.25 -13.42
C HIS A 11 0.43 -10.35 -12.56
N GLU A 12 -0.03 -11.56 -12.26
CA GLU A 12 -1.16 -11.77 -11.34
C GLU A 12 -0.87 -11.20 -9.95
N GLU A 13 0.34 -11.42 -9.45
CA GLU A 13 0.77 -10.90 -8.15
C GLU A 13 0.85 -9.35 -8.14
N ASN A 14 1.41 -8.73 -9.19
CA ASN A 14 1.40 -7.28 -9.36
C ASN A 14 -0.03 -6.72 -9.37
N THR A 15 -0.95 -7.42 -10.02
CA THR A 15 -2.36 -7.03 -10.10
C THR A 15 -3.03 -7.11 -8.73
N ASP A 16 -2.80 -8.20 -7.99
CA ASP A 16 -3.29 -8.35 -6.62
C ASP A 16 -2.77 -7.23 -5.71
N TRP A 17 -1.46 -6.93 -5.76
CA TRP A 17 -0.89 -5.86 -4.96
C TRP A 17 -1.48 -4.49 -5.28
N LYS A 18 -1.72 -4.16 -6.57
CA LYS A 18 -2.40 -2.91 -6.94
C LYS A 18 -3.80 -2.82 -6.33
N ASN A 19 -4.57 -3.90 -6.39
CA ASN A 19 -5.91 -3.95 -5.80
C ASN A 19 -5.87 -3.74 -4.28
N ARG A 20 -4.90 -4.35 -3.58
CA ARG A 20 -4.70 -4.13 -2.14
C ARG A 20 -4.34 -2.68 -1.83
N LEU A 21 -3.42 -2.08 -2.58
CA LEU A 21 -3.04 -0.68 -2.41
C LEU A 21 -4.23 0.28 -2.61
N ASP A 22 -5.09 0.02 -3.59
CA ASP A 22 -6.32 0.78 -3.80
C ASP A 22 -7.33 0.61 -2.66
N PHE A 23 -7.43 -0.58 -2.09
CA PHE A 23 -8.21 -0.82 -0.88
C PHE A 23 -7.68 0.03 0.29
N TYR A 24 -6.37 -0.01 0.57
CA TYR A 24 -5.77 0.77 1.65
C TYR A 24 -5.90 2.29 1.44
N LYS A 25 -5.81 2.75 0.19
CA LYS A 25 -6.06 4.15 -0.17
C LYS A 25 -7.48 4.60 0.20
N THR A 26 -8.45 3.73 -0.08
CA THR A 26 -9.85 3.99 0.29
C THR A 26 -10.03 3.95 1.80
N GLU A 27 -9.40 2.99 2.49
CA GLU A 27 -9.42 2.90 3.95
C GLU A 27 -8.84 4.17 4.60
N ILE A 28 -7.70 4.68 4.13
CA ILE A 28 -7.14 5.96 4.60
C ILE A 28 -8.16 7.10 4.48
N GLN A 29 -8.91 7.17 3.37
CA GLN A 29 -9.90 8.22 3.20
C GLN A 29 -11.03 8.12 4.24
N ILE A 30 -11.47 6.90 4.58
CA ILE A 30 -12.45 6.66 5.64
C ILE A 30 -11.89 7.10 7.00
N LEU A 31 -10.65 6.69 7.33
CA LEU A 31 -10.02 7.07 8.59
C LEU A 31 -9.83 8.59 8.71
N LYS A 32 -9.49 9.27 7.61
CA LYS A 32 -9.39 10.73 7.58
C LYS A 32 -10.73 11.42 7.86
N ASN A 33 -11.82 10.92 7.30
CA ASN A 33 -13.15 11.47 7.56
C ASN A 33 -13.51 11.32 9.06
N LEU A 34 -13.27 10.13 9.62
CA LEU A 34 -13.49 9.85 11.04
C LEU A 34 -12.63 10.75 11.95
N LEU A 35 -11.38 10.97 11.56
CA LEU A 35 -10.48 11.87 12.27
C LEU A 35 -10.98 13.33 12.23
N GLY A 36 -11.58 13.74 11.12
CA GLY A 36 -12.25 15.04 10.99
C GLY A 36 -13.40 15.20 11.99
N GLU A 37 -14.27 14.20 12.12
CA GLU A 37 -15.37 14.22 13.10
C GLU A 37 -14.85 14.33 14.55
N VAL A 38 -13.78 13.60 14.88
CA VAL A 38 -13.14 13.70 16.20
C VAL A 38 -12.58 15.10 16.44
N ALA A 39 -11.95 15.70 15.43
CA ALA A 39 -11.38 17.04 15.51
C ALA A 39 -12.44 18.13 15.68
N GLU A 40 -13.61 17.98 15.05
CA GLU A 40 -14.73 18.92 15.17
C GLU A 40 -15.36 18.90 16.57
N LYS A 41 -15.49 17.71 17.17
CA LYS A 41 -16.12 17.54 18.50
C LYS A 41 -15.18 17.89 19.67
N ASN A 42 -13.87 17.84 19.47
CA ASN A 42 -12.89 17.93 20.55
C ASN A 42 -11.87 19.04 20.32
N THR A 43 -12.02 20.16 21.01
CA THR A 43 -11.14 21.34 20.86
C THR A 43 -10.04 21.43 21.93
N ALA A 44 -9.93 20.43 22.80
CA ALA A 44 -8.89 20.39 23.82
C ALA A 44 -7.50 20.21 23.16
N GLU A 45 -6.51 20.95 23.66
CA GLU A 45 -5.17 21.03 23.04
C GLU A 45 -4.48 19.66 22.95
N ASP A 46 -4.67 18.81 23.95
CA ASP A 46 -4.14 17.45 24.00
C ASP A 46 -4.73 16.56 22.90
N VAL A 47 -6.02 16.70 22.61
CA VAL A 47 -6.69 15.98 21.52
C VAL A 47 -6.24 16.49 20.17
N GLN A 48 -6.10 17.81 20.00
CA GLN A 48 -5.66 18.42 18.75
C GLN A 48 -4.24 17.96 18.35
N LYS A 49 -3.34 17.78 19.32
CA LYS A 49 -2.00 17.20 19.07
C LYS A 49 -2.08 15.76 18.55
N GLN A 50 -2.99 14.96 19.10
CA GLN A 50 -3.21 13.59 18.61
C GLN A 50 -3.84 13.59 17.21
N VAL A 51 -4.76 14.54 16.94
CA VAL A 51 -5.34 14.70 15.61
C VAL A 51 -4.26 14.99 14.58
N GLU A 52 -3.38 15.95 14.85
CA GLU A 52 -2.26 16.29 13.97
C GLU A 52 -1.31 15.09 13.76
N HIS A 53 -1.04 14.32 14.82
CA HIS A 53 -0.23 13.10 14.74
C HIS A 53 -0.81 12.10 13.72
N TYR A 54 -2.11 11.78 13.81
CA TYR A 54 -2.75 10.85 12.87
C TYR A 54 -2.90 11.43 11.46
N GLN A 55 -3.15 12.74 11.32
CA GLN A 55 -3.14 13.38 10.00
C GLN A 55 -1.79 13.18 9.30
N ASN A 56 -0.69 13.43 10.01
CA ASN A 56 0.66 13.24 9.48
C ASN A 56 0.94 11.78 9.13
N GLN A 57 0.56 10.84 10.00
CA GLN A 57 0.69 9.41 9.70
C GLN A 57 -0.08 9.01 8.45
N PHE A 58 -1.33 9.45 8.27
CA PHE A 58 -2.12 9.15 7.08
C PHE A 58 -1.51 9.72 5.80
N ILE A 59 -0.90 10.90 5.86
CA ILE A 59 -0.14 11.47 4.74
C ILE A 59 1.05 10.58 4.38
N VAL A 60 1.83 10.15 5.38
CA VAL A 60 2.97 9.25 5.16
C VAL A 60 2.52 7.92 4.55
N GLN A 61 1.47 7.30 5.08
CA GLN A 61 0.95 6.04 4.50
C GLN A 61 0.45 6.23 3.07
N ARG A 62 -0.19 7.36 2.76
CA ARG A 62 -0.64 7.67 1.41
C ARG A 62 0.53 7.80 0.43
N ASN A 63 1.60 8.47 0.85
CA ASN A 63 2.81 8.62 0.04
C ASN A 63 3.49 7.25 -0.19
N ASN A 64 3.52 6.38 0.84
CA ASN A 64 4.05 5.03 0.71
C ASN A 64 3.24 4.20 -0.31
N ILE A 65 1.92 4.28 -0.26
CA ILE A 65 1.04 3.62 -1.26
C ILE A 65 1.38 4.09 -2.67
N ASP A 66 1.53 5.40 -2.88
CA ASP A 66 1.80 5.94 -4.22
C ASP A 66 3.19 5.54 -4.73
N LEU A 67 4.19 5.48 -3.85
CA LEU A 67 5.53 4.98 -4.19
C LEU A 67 5.51 3.47 -4.54
N LEU A 68 4.80 2.66 -3.75
CA LEU A 68 4.63 1.23 -4.00
C LEU A 68 3.93 0.98 -5.34
N ALA A 69 2.82 1.68 -5.60
CA ALA A 69 2.08 1.57 -6.84
C ALA A 69 2.97 1.94 -8.06
N HIS A 70 3.81 2.98 -7.93
CA HIS A 70 4.77 3.33 -8.97
C HIS A 70 5.80 2.23 -9.21
N ASN A 71 6.38 1.65 -8.16
CA ASN A 71 7.36 0.57 -8.29
C ASN A 71 6.76 -0.69 -8.93
N ILE A 72 5.54 -1.07 -8.54
CA ILE A 72 4.81 -2.18 -9.15
C ILE A 72 4.54 -1.89 -10.62
N GLN A 73 4.18 -0.65 -10.98
CA GLN A 73 4.01 -0.28 -12.39
C GLN A 73 5.31 -0.38 -13.19
N LEU A 74 6.44 0.06 -12.63
CA LEU A 74 7.74 -0.09 -13.29
C LEU A 74 8.12 -1.56 -13.51
N ASN A 75 7.75 -2.43 -12.57
CA ASN A 75 7.98 -3.85 -12.71
C ASN A 75 7.06 -4.47 -13.78
N GLU A 76 5.79 -4.12 -13.75
CA GLU A 76 4.82 -4.51 -14.78
C GLU A 76 5.27 -4.10 -16.19
N ASP A 77 5.78 -2.88 -16.35
CA ASP A 77 6.33 -2.40 -17.62
C ASP A 77 7.54 -3.23 -18.08
N LYS A 78 8.36 -3.74 -17.15
CA LYS A 78 9.46 -4.66 -17.49
C LYS A 78 8.93 -6.00 -17.98
N LEU A 79 7.93 -6.58 -17.30
CA LEU A 79 7.29 -7.82 -17.73
C LEU A 79 6.71 -7.66 -19.14
N GLN A 80 5.98 -6.58 -19.39
CA GLN A 80 5.39 -6.30 -20.70
C GLN A 80 6.43 -6.13 -21.80
N LYS A 81 7.55 -5.43 -21.53
CA LYS A 81 8.66 -5.30 -22.49
C LYS A 81 9.27 -6.65 -22.85
N GLU A 82 9.41 -7.54 -21.87
CA GLU A 82 9.94 -8.90 -22.10
C GLU A 82 8.97 -9.79 -22.89
N ILE A 83 7.66 -9.60 -22.71
CA ILE A 83 6.63 -10.26 -23.52
C ILE A 83 6.72 -9.79 -24.98
N VAL A 84 6.82 -8.48 -25.20
CA VAL A 84 6.88 -7.88 -26.54
C VAL A 84 8.19 -8.23 -27.26
N SER A 85 9.32 -8.26 -26.55
CA SER A 85 10.65 -8.55 -27.14
C SER A 85 10.75 -9.95 -27.73
N ASN A 86 10.01 -10.92 -27.18
CA ASN A 86 9.92 -12.27 -27.71
C ASN A 86 8.52 -12.86 -27.43
N PRO A 87 7.60 -12.78 -28.42
CA PRO A 87 6.22 -13.24 -28.28
C PRO A 87 6.06 -14.76 -28.18
N VAL A 88 7.12 -15.54 -28.42
CA VAL A 88 7.05 -17.01 -28.45
C VAL A 88 7.22 -17.57 -27.04
N ALA A 89 6.29 -18.47 -26.66
CA ALA A 89 6.32 -19.23 -25.41
C ALA A 89 6.37 -18.38 -24.11
N VAL A 90 5.60 -17.28 -24.09
CA VAL A 90 5.48 -16.36 -22.94
C VAL A 90 5.06 -17.10 -21.66
N ASP A 91 4.08 -18.00 -21.77
CA ASP A 91 3.48 -18.73 -20.63
C ASP A 91 4.44 -19.67 -19.88
N HIS A 92 5.63 -19.94 -20.43
CA HIS A 92 6.63 -20.81 -19.78
C HIS A 92 7.90 -20.05 -19.37
N ARG A 93 7.99 -18.75 -19.66
CA ARG A 93 9.19 -17.96 -19.40
C ARG A 93 9.25 -17.58 -17.93
N LYS A 94 10.45 -17.72 -17.36
CA LYS A 94 10.72 -17.32 -15.98
C LYS A 94 11.66 -16.12 -15.94
N MET A 95 11.34 -15.15 -15.11
CA MET A 95 12.16 -13.97 -14.83
C MET A 95 12.62 -13.97 -13.38
N ALA A 96 13.59 -13.10 -13.06
CA ALA A 96 13.96 -12.87 -11.67
C ALA A 96 12.73 -12.42 -10.87
N TYR A 97 12.53 -12.99 -9.69
CA TYR A 97 11.42 -12.63 -8.82
C TYR A 97 11.56 -11.21 -8.27
N HIS A 98 10.46 -10.46 -8.26
CA HIS A 98 10.30 -9.13 -7.67
C HIS A 98 10.22 -9.16 -6.15
N GLN A 99 11.26 -9.74 -5.55
CA GLN A 99 11.36 -9.98 -4.11
C GLN A 99 11.28 -8.67 -3.30
N THR A 100 11.92 -7.62 -3.80
CA THR A 100 11.96 -6.31 -3.14
C THR A 100 10.56 -5.72 -3.02
N GLU A 101 9.76 -5.79 -4.09
CA GLU A 101 8.39 -5.30 -4.13
C GLU A 101 7.50 -6.08 -3.16
N LYS A 102 7.64 -7.42 -3.09
CA LYS A 102 6.93 -8.27 -2.12
C LYS A 102 7.23 -7.86 -0.68
N GLU A 103 8.52 -7.74 -0.34
CA GLU A 103 8.96 -7.35 1.02
C GLU A 103 8.43 -5.97 1.41
N PHE A 104 8.41 -5.04 0.45
CA PHE A 104 7.96 -3.69 0.70
C PHE A 104 6.44 -3.60 0.91
N ILE A 105 5.66 -4.41 0.18
CA ILE A 105 4.22 -4.58 0.43
C ILE A 105 3.98 -5.17 1.82
N ASP A 106 4.67 -6.25 2.20
CA ASP A 106 4.49 -6.90 3.50
C ASP A 106 4.81 -5.97 4.69
N PHE A 107 5.88 -5.20 4.55
CA PHE A 107 6.24 -4.19 5.54
C PHE A 107 5.17 -3.10 5.63
N PHE A 108 4.69 -2.61 4.48
CA PHE A 108 3.62 -1.61 4.44
C PHE A 108 2.33 -2.14 5.09
N GLU A 109 1.88 -3.35 4.76
CA GLU A 109 0.66 -3.94 5.34
C GLU A 109 0.76 -4.05 6.87
N THR A 110 1.92 -4.47 7.38
CA THR A 110 2.17 -4.57 8.82
C THR A 110 2.08 -3.19 9.50
N ASN A 111 2.83 -2.22 8.99
CA ASN A 111 2.87 -0.86 9.51
C ASN A 111 1.50 -0.16 9.43
N PHE A 112 0.77 -0.36 8.33
CA PHE A 112 -0.56 0.20 8.17
C PHE A 112 -1.57 -0.40 9.16
N ASN A 113 -1.48 -1.71 9.41
CA ASN A 113 -2.33 -2.39 10.38
C ASN A 113 -2.15 -1.86 11.82
N GLU A 114 -0.91 -1.55 12.20
CA GLU A 114 -0.59 -0.94 13.50
C GLU A 114 -1.20 0.46 13.62
N VAL A 115 -0.92 1.35 12.66
CA VAL A 115 -1.49 2.71 12.62
C VAL A 115 -3.02 2.67 12.66
N ARG A 116 -3.63 1.74 11.90
CA ARG A 116 -5.08 1.54 11.89
C ARG A 116 -5.61 1.11 13.26
N HIS A 117 -4.92 0.19 13.93
CA HIS A 117 -5.33 -0.28 15.25
C HIS A 117 -5.27 0.87 16.28
N ASP A 118 -4.15 1.57 16.33
CA ASP A 118 -3.93 2.67 17.27
C ASP A 118 -4.93 3.80 17.05
N PHE A 119 -5.18 4.16 15.79
CA PHE A 119 -6.19 5.16 15.45
C PHE A 119 -7.60 4.71 15.87
N LYS A 120 -7.97 3.44 15.70
CA LYS A 120 -9.29 2.95 16.14
C LYS A 120 -9.46 3.05 17.66
N VAL A 121 -8.41 2.73 18.43
CA VAL A 121 -8.42 2.88 19.90
C VAL A 121 -8.56 4.35 20.29
N PHE A 122 -7.81 5.23 19.62
CA PHE A 122 -7.94 6.68 19.81
C PHE A 122 -9.35 7.18 19.48
N ALA A 123 -9.86 6.86 18.30
CA ALA A 123 -11.15 7.34 17.83
C ALA A 123 -12.30 6.83 18.72
N ALA A 124 -12.22 5.58 19.21
CA ALA A 124 -13.21 5.04 20.15
C ALA A 124 -13.27 5.78 21.49
N LYS A 125 -12.18 6.44 21.90
CA LYS A 125 -12.14 7.24 23.13
C LYS A 125 -12.77 8.62 22.98
N TRP A 126 -12.76 9.18 21.76
CA TRP A 126 -13.07 10.59 21.51
C TRP A 126 -14.25 10.83 20.55
N MET A 127 -14.84 9.78 19.98
CA MET A 127 -16.08 9.85 19.18
C MET A 127 -17.32 10.00 20.05
#